data_AF-A0A5E4D7M4-F1
#
_entry.id   AF-A0A5E4D7M4-F1
#
_cell.length_a   1.000
_cell.length_b   1.000
_cell.length_c   1.000
_cell.angle_alpha   90.00
_cell.angle_beta   90.00
_cell.angle_gamma   90.00
#
_symmetry.space_group_name_H-M   'P 1'
#
loop_
_entity.id
_entity.type
_entity.pdbx_description
1 polymer ?
#
loop_
_entity_poly.entity_id
_entity_poly.type
_entity_poly.pdbx_seq_one_letter_code
_entity_poly.pdbx_strand_id
1 'polypeptide(L)' 'RLYLLWLLLITIAYNWNCWFIPLRLFFPYQTPDNTLYWLIMDIICDIIYVSDMLFIQPRIQFVKGGEII' A
#
# COMPACT_ATOMS: atom_id res chain seq x y z
N ARG A 1 18.60 -5.92 -3.92
CA ARG A 1 17.72 -6.56 -4.95
C ARG A 1 16.34 -6.88 -4.39
N LEU A 2 16.20 -7.65 -3.32
CA LEU A 2 14.90 -7.91 -2.65
C LEU A 2 14.17 -6.63 -2.23
N TYR A 3 14.89 -5.62 -1.73
CA TYR A 3 14.31 -4.32 -1.38
C TYR A 3 13.71 -3.56 -2.59
N LEU A 4 14.33 -3.64 -3.77
CA LEU A 4 13.78 -3.02 -4.99
C LEU A 4 12.52 -3.76 -5.46
N LEU A 5 12.50 -5.09 -5.34
CA LEU A 5 11.30 -5.89 -5.63
C LEU A 5 10.17 -5.55 -4.65
N TRP A 6 10.50 -5.39 -3.37
CA TRP A 6 9.56 -4.94 -2.34
C TRP A 6 8.97 -3.55 -2.65
N LEU A 7 9.83 -2.58 -2.99
CA LEU A 7 9.40 -1.24 -3.38
C LEU A 7 8.53 -1.24 -4.65
N LEU A 8 8.83 -2.13 -5.60
CA LEU A 8 8.03 -2.31 -6.81
C LEU A 8 6.64 -2.87 -6.49
N LEU A 9 6.53 -3.85 -5.58
CA LEU A 9 5.24 -4.38 -5.10
C LEU A 9 4.41 -3.29 -4.41
N ILE A 10 5.03 -2.46 -3.58
CA ILE A 10 4.37 -1.31 -2.94
C ILE A 10 3.85 -0.33 -3.98
N THR A 11 4.68 0.00 -4.99
CA THR A 11 4.31 0.94 -6.05
C THR A 11 3.11 0.43 -6.86
N ILE A 12 3.03 -0.88 -7.11
CA ILE A 12 1.88 -1.50 -7.79
C ILE A 12 0.61 -1.41 -6.95
N ALA A 13 0.69 -1.72 -5.64
CA ALA A 13 -0.44 -1.58 -4.72
C ALA A 13 -0.91 -0.13 -4.58
N TYR A 14 0.02 0.83 -4.58
CA TYR A 14 -0.29 2.25 -4.58
C TYR A 14 -1.02 2.66 -5.87
N ASN A 15 -0.53 2.21 -7.03
CA ASN A 15 -1.16 2.47 -8.32
C ASN A 15 -2.60 1.94 -8.33
N TRP A 16 -2.82 0.71 -7.87
CA TRP A 16 -4.16 0.13 -7.76
C TRP A 16 -5.13 1.01 -6.96
N ASN A 17 -4.74 1.44 -5.75
CA ASN A 17 -5.56 2.35 -4.94
C ASN A 17 -5.88 3.67 -5.65
N CYS A 18 -4.89 4.27 -6.31
CA CYS A 18 -5.04 5.56 -6.97
C CYS A 18 -6.09 5.54 -8.10
N TRP A 19 -6.25 4.41 -8.78
CA TRP A 19 -7.28 4.24 -9.82
C TRP A 19 -8.63 3.80 -9.27
N PHE A 20 -8.64 2.93 -8.25
CA PHE A 20 -9.88 2.35 -7.75
C PHE A 20 -10.67 3.25 -6.81
N ILE A 21 -10.02 4.13 -6.04
CA ILE A 21 -10.68 5.13 -5.20
C ILE A 21 -11.58 6.08 -6.04
N PRO A 22 -11.07 6.75 -7.10
CA PRO A 22 -11.92 7.61 -7.92
C PRO A 22 -12.97 6.80 -8.70
N LEU A 23 -12.63 5.60 -9.19
CA LEU A 23 -13.61 4.74 -9.87
C LEU A 23 -14.81 4.43 -8.95
N ARG A 24 -14.57 4.16 -7.67
CA ARG A 24 -15.60 3.90 -6.65
C ARG A 24 -16.45 5.14 -6.35
N LEU A 25 -15.87 6.35 -6.45
CA LEU A 25 -16.59 7.61 -6.25
C LEU A 25 -17.50 7.96 -7.43
N PHE A 26 -17.04 7.75 -8.67
CA PHE A 26 -17.79 8.12 -9.87
C PHE A 26 -18.85 7.08 -10.28
N PHE A 27 -18.63 5.80 -9.95
CA PHE A 27 -19.53 4.72 -10.35
C PHE A 27 -20.06 3.96 -9.12
N PRO A 28 -21.33 4.19 -8.71
CA PRO A 28 -21.94 3.47 -7.60
C PRO A 28 -22.41 2.08 -8.06
N TYR A 29 -21.48 1.17 -8.34
CA TYR A 29 -21.75 -0.22 -8.73
C TYR A 29 -21.69 -1.17 -7.51
N GLN A 30 -22.45 -0.84 -6.47
CA GLN A 30 -22.37 -1.52 -5.18
C GLN A 30 -23.32 -2.72 -5.12
N THR A 31 -22.85 -3.88 -5.59
CA THR A 31 -23.51 -5.18 -5.43
C THR A 31 -22.87 -5.92 -4.24
N PRO A 32 -23.65 -6.55 -3.34
CA PRO A 32 -23.15 -7.18 -2.11
C PRO A 32 -22.04 -8.22 -2.33
N ASP A 33 -22.08 -8.99 -3.42
CA ASP A 33 -21.06 -9.98 -3.76
C ASP A 33 -19.70 -9.35 -4.13
N ASN A 34 -19.71 -8.18 -4.77
CA ASN A 34 -18.48 -7.52 -5.20
C ASN A 34 -17.77 -6.83 -4.02
N THR A 35 -18.52 -6.40 -3.01
CA THR A 35 -18.02 -5.77 -1.78
C THR A 35 -17.00 -6.62 -1.03
N LEU A 36 -17.12 -7.96 -1.08
CA LEU A 36 -16.14 -8.85 -0.47
C LEU A 36 -14.77 -8.75 -1.17
N TYR A 37 -14.75 -8.76 -2.51
CA TYR A 37 -13.53 -8.61 -3.29
C TYR A 37 -12.87 -7.24 -3.05
N TRP A 38 -13.69 -6.19 -2.92
CA TRP A 38 -13.22 -4.85 -2.55
C TRP A 38 -12.58 -4.82 -1.16
N LEU A 39 -13.22 -5.45 -0.17
CA LEU A 39 -12.68 -5.54 1.19
C LEU A 39 -11.36 -6.31 1.23
N ILE A 40 -11.26 -7.41 0.48
CA ILE A 40 -10.01 -8.18 0.37
C ILE A 40 -8.89 -7.32 -0.20
N MET A 41 -9.18 -6.53 -1.25
CA MET A 41 -8.18 -5.62 -1.83
C MET A 41 -7.76 -4.52 -0.85
N ASP A 42 -8.70 -3.91 -0.12
CA ASP A 42 -8.39 -2.90 0.90
C ASP A 42 -7.51 -3.51 2.01
N ILE A 43 -7.83 -4.72 2.49
CA ILE A 43 -7.02 -5.45 3.49
C ILE A 43 -5.60 -5.76 2.97
N ILE A 44 -5.46 -6.18 1.72
CA ILE A 44 -4.14 -6.45 1.12
C ILE A 44 -3.31 -5.17 1.08
N CYS A 45 -3.92 -4.04 0.72
CA CYS A 45 -3.24 -2.75 0.68
C CYS A 45 -2.78 -2.31 2.08
N ASP A 46 -3.63 -2.47 3.10
CA ASP A 46 -3.26 -2.17 4.49
C ASP A 46 -2.08 -3.03 4.98
N ILE A 47 -2.07 -4.32 4.66
CA ILE A 47 -0.96 -5.22 5.01
C ILE A 47 0.34 -4.75 4.34
N ILE A 48 0.29 -4.31 3.08
CA ILE A 48 1.46 -3.80 2.36
C ILE A 48 1.98 -2.52 3.01
N TYR A 49 1.10 -1.58 3.36
CA TYR A 49 1.49 -0.33 4.04
C TYR A 49 2.04 -0.57 5.44
N VAL A 50 1.44 -1.46 6.23
CA VAL A 50 1.96 -1.83 7.56
C VAL A 50 3.33 -2.49 7.42
N SER A 51 3.50 -3.39 6.45
CA SER A 51 4.78 -4.03 6.20
C SER A 51 5.83 -2.99 5.76
N ASP A 52 5.45 -2.05 4.89
CA ASP A 52 6.32 -0.93 4.50
C ASP A 52 6.73 -0.07 5.71
N MET A 53 5.77 0.27 6.57
CA MET A 53 6.01 0.99 7.81
C MET A 53 7.02 0.25 8.70
N LEU A 54 6.88 -1.07 8.85
CA LEU A 54 7.82 -1.91 9.61
C LEU A 54 9.22 -2.02 8.99
N PHE A 55 9.35 -1.95 7.66
CA PHE A 55 10.65 -2.07 6.98
C PHE A 55 11.35 -0.73 6.75
N ILE A 56 10.61 0.34 6.47
CA ILE A 56 11.12 1.66 6.08
C ILE A 56 11.20 2.62 7.27
N GLN A 57 10.19 2.69 8.16
CA GLN A 57 10.27 3.62 9.31
C GLN A 57 11.45 3.36 10.26
N PRO A 58 11.88 2.12 10.56
CA PRO A 58 13.09 1.95 11.37
C PRO A 58 14.31 2.57 10.67
N ARG A 59 14.42 2.45 9.34
CA ARG A 59 15.58 3.00 8.60
C ARG A 59 15.65 4.53 8.58
N ILE A 60 14.52 5.24 8.60
CA ILE A 60 14.53 6.71 8.67
C ILE A 60 14.82 7.21 10.09
N GLN A 61 14.51 6.42 11.12
CA GLN A 61 14.91 6.75 12.50
C GLN A 61 16.40 6.51 12.78
N PHE A 62 17.10 5.70 11.97
CA PHE A 62 18.57 5.58 12.04
C PHE A 62 19.32 6.72 11.34
N VAL A 63 18.64 7.60 10.60
CA VAL A 63 19.24 8.83 10.05
C VAL A 63 18.67 10.04 10.80
N LYS A 64 18.86 10.06 12.12
CA LYS A 64 18.59 11.24 12.92
C LYS A 64 19.82 12.15 12.87
N GLY A 65 19.98 12.90 11.78
CA GLY A 65 20.95 14.01 11.73
C GLY A 65 22.22 13.82 10.89
N GLY A 66 22.26 12.89 9.93
CA GLY A 66 23.35 12.81 8.95
C GLY A 66 24.56 11.94 9.33
N GLU A 67 24.54 11.26 10.48
CA GLU A 67 25.46 10.16 10.78
C GLU A 67 24.69 8.84 10.90
N ILE A 68 25.21 7.84 10.18
CA ILE A 68 24.74 6.46 10.16
C ILE A 68 25.32 5.79 11.40
N ILE A 69 24.47 5.38 12.34
CA ILE A 69 24.86 4.47 13.44
C ILE A 69 24.73 3.04 12.94
#